data_AF-A0A416HHI1-F1
#
_entry.id   AF-A0A416HHI1-F1
#
_cell.length_a   1.000
_cell.length_b   1.000
_cell.length_c   1.000
_cell.angle_alpha   90.00
_cell.angle_beta   90.00
_cell.angle_gamma   90.00
#
_symmetry.space_group_name_H-M   'P 1'
#
loop_
_entity.id
_entity.type
_entity.pdbx_description
1 polymer ?
#
loop_
_entity_poly.entity_id
_entity_poly.type
_entity_poly.pdbx_seq_one_letter_code
_entity_poly.pdbx_strand_id
1 'polypeptide(L)'
;MIYMNAFFPWDRGIVKQMPAARSGPGRIFLQRSRPFIWREAGEEAEIAYYMLPERWMKKPEKLKERLPEWLAAAAGSGEVWVAPEIRKVFPWKPKVPETELMRLFWKEQKPCRSMIVIMPDYGKEDFYEEIREEADCLKAFLGEDYGGLNGLLLISRVLEKEGMQISLEEEVPYYAHIYQDTGLPVICGGTAASFGFADGVCIDMRPGYRIPFRRLPEKLLYLDMTSDPEKERLLSAKRKDICYRSALNFLDTYVRNRYNTNRY
;
A
#
# COMPACT_ATOMS: atom_id res chain seq x y z
N MET A 1 6.23 -3.42 13.20
CA MET A 1 7.24 -4.03 12.30
C MET A 1 6.49 -4.64 11.14
N ILE A 2 6.82 -4.26 9.90
CA ILE A 2 6.17 -4.73 8.68
C ILE A 2 6.77 -6.07 8.26
N TYR A 3 5.96 -7.06 7.91
CA TYR A 3 6.43 -8.31 7.34
C TYR A 3 6.12 -8.36 5.86
N MET A 4 7.11 -8.63 5.02
CA MET A 4 6.94 -8.66 3.58
C MET A 4 7.61 -9.87 2.94
N ASN A 5 6.96 -10.42 1.91
CA ASN A 5 7.39 -11.55 1.13
C ASN A 5 7.61 -11.10 -0.31
N ALA A 6 8.88 -10.98 -0.70
CA ALA A 6 9.28 -10.43 -1.99
C ALA A 6 9.72 -11.53 -2.96
N PHE A 7 8.96 -11.73 -4.04
CA PHE A 7 9.23 -12.73 -5.07
C PHE A 7 10.09 -12.16 -6.19
N PHE A 8 11.22 -12.80 -6.47
CA PHE A 8 12.20 -12.38 -7.47
C PHE A 8 12.44 -13.44 -8.56
N PRO A 9 12.73 -13.04 -9.80
CA PRO A 9 13.23 -13.96 -10.81
C PRO A 9 14.65 -14.43 -10.44
N TRP A 10 15.02 -15.62 -10.91
CA TRP A 10 16.35 -16.19 -10.65
C TRP A 10 17.51 -15.23 -10.95
N ASP A 11 18.31 -14.92 -9.92
CA ASP A 11 19.52 -14.11 -10.01
C ASP A 11 20.76 -14.92 -9.62
N ARG A 12 21.63 -15.17 -10.60
CA ARG A 12 22.87 -15.94 -10.40
C ARG A 12 23.91 -15.19 -9.56
N GLY A 13 23.89 -13.86 -9.53
CA GLY A 13 24.83 -13.06 -8.75
C GLY A 13 24.64 -13.27 -7.26
N ILE A 14 23.42 -13.04 -6.79
CA ILE A 14 23.02 -13.25 -5.38
C ILE A 14 23.19 -14.69 -4.93
N VAL A 15 22.78 -15.68 -5.75
CA VAL A 15 22.88 -17.10 -5.36
C VAL A 15 24.34 -17.49 -5.09
N LYS A 16 25.31 -16.94 -5.82
CA LYS A 16 26.74 -17.24 -5.61
C LYS A 16 27.30 -16.64 -4.31
N GLN A 17 26.73 -15.53 -3.85
CA GLN A 17 27.18 -14.84 -2.64
C GLN A 17 26.66 -15.52 -1.36
N MET A 18 25.58 -16.29 -1.47
CA MET A 18 24.91 -16.89 -0.30
C MET A 18 25.68 -18.08 0.30
N PRO A 19 25.76 -18.18 1.64
CA PRO A 19 26.48 -19.27 2.34
C PRO A 19 25.98 -20.67 1.95
N ALA A 20 24.67 -20.82 1.74
CA ALA A 20 24.06 -22.10 1.40
C ALA A 20 24.50 -22.67 0.03
N ALA A 21 24.90 -21.81 -0.92
CA ALA A 21 25.37 -22.21 -2.25
C ALA A 21 26.83 -22.71 -2.25
N ARG A 22 27.57 -22.51 -1.16
CA ARG A 22 28.96 -22.98 -0.99
C ARG A 22 29.07 -24.45 -0.59
N SER A 23 27.94 -25.13 -0.34
CA SER A 23 27.90 -26.52 0.13
C SER A 23 27.53 -27.52 -0.99
N GLY A 24 28.52 -27.83 -1.84
CA GLY A 24 28.58 -29.03 -2.70
C GLY A 24 27.56 -29.19 -3.85
N PRO A 25 27.88 -30.02 -4.86
CA PRO A 25 27.08 -30.18 -6.08
C PRO A 25 25.67 -30.78 -5.87
N GLY A 26 25.41 -31.43 -4.72
CA GLY A 26 24.11 -32.06 -4.41
C GLY A 26 22.97 -31.07 -4.12
N ARG A 27 23.26 -29.85 -3.62
CA ARG A 27 22.22 -28.82 -3.33
C ARG A 27 21.86 -27.95 -4.52
N ILE A 28 22.68 -27.91 -5.57
CA ILE A 28 22.40 -27.20 -6.83
C ILE A 28 21.23 -27.85 -7.59
N PHE A 29 20.99 -29.17 -7.39
CA PHE A 29 19.87 -29.88 -8.00
C PHE A 29 18.52 -29.60 -7.32
N LEU A 30 18.50 -29.36 -5.99
CA LEU A 30 17.30 -28.99 -5.23
C LEU A 30 16.82 -27.56 -5.53
N GLN A 31 17.71 -26.67 -5.99
CA GLN A 31 17.39 -25.30 -6.42
C GLN A 31 16.56 -25.22 -7.73
N ARG A 32 16.25 -26.36 -8.39
CA ARG A 32 15.54 -26.38 -9.68
C ARG A 32 14.02 -26.54 -9.57
N SER A 33 13.48 -26.87 -8.40
CA SER A 33 12.06 -27.22 -8.23
C SER A 33 11.30 -26.40 -7.19
N ARG A 34 11.98 -25.68 -6.28
CA ARG A 34 11.35 -24.83 -5.26
C ARG A 34 12.06 -23.48 -5.16
N PRO A 35 11.35 -22.39 -4.76
CA PRO A 35 11.98 -21.12 -4.48
C PRO A 35 13.08 -21.24 -3.42
N PHE A 36 14.17 -20.51 -3.64
CA PHE A 36 15.19 -20.31 -2.60
C PHE A 36 14.77 -19.12 -1.74
N ILE A 37 14.79 -19.30 -0.41
CA ILE A 37 14.23 -18.33 0.54
C ILE A 37 15.29 -17.91 1.54
N TRP A 38 15.38 -16.61 1.81
CA TRP A 38 16.15 -16.04 2.90
C TRP A 38 15.42 -14.83 3.47
N ARG A 39 15.84 -14.38 4.65
CA ARG A 39 15.22 -13.25 5.36
C ARG A 39 16.25 -12.19 5.67
N GLU A 40 15.77 -10.97 5.73
CA GLU A 40 16.49 -9.79 6.17
C GLU A 40 15.61 -9.02 7.15
N ALA A 41 16.09 -8.85 8.37
CA ALA A 41 15.43 -8.02 9.36
C ALA A 41 16.04 -6.61 9.32
N GLY A 42 15.18 -5.59 9.21
CA GLY A 42 15.53 -4.19 9.45
C GLY A 42 14.67 -3.62 10.58
N GLU A 43 14.90 -2.35 10.92
CA GLU A 43 14.19 -1.68 12.01
C GLU A 43 12.68 -1.59 11.76
N GLU A 44 12.30 -1.20 10.53
CA GLU A 44 10.90 -0.96 10.17
C GLU A 44 10.20 -2.20 9.58
N ALA A 45 10.97 -3.05 8.89
CA ALA A 45 10.44 -4.16 8.12
C ALA A 45 11.38 -5.36 8.08
N GLU A 46 10.80 -6.55 8.16
CA GLU A 46 11.44 -7.83 7.84
C GLU A 46 10.99 -8.29 6.45
N ILE A 47 11.96 -8.60 5.58
CA ILE A 47 11.70 -9.04 4.21
C ILE A 47 12.17 -10.48 4.05
N ALA A 48 11.24 -11.37 3.74
CA ALA A 48 11.51 -12.69 3.21
C ALA A 48 11.60 -12.64 1.69
N TYR A 49 12.76 -12.97 1.13
CA TYR A 49 12.98 -12.98 -0.30
C TYR A 49 12.80 -14.39 -0.87
N TYR A 50 11.96 -14.51 -1.90
CA TYR A 50 11.65 -15.76 -2.60
C TYR A 50 12.23 -15.71 -4.02
N MET A 51 13.40 -16.32 -4.21
CA MET A 51 14.05 -16.45 -5.51
C MET A 51 13.46 -17.62 -6.29
N LEU A 52 12.69 -17.32 -7.33
CA LEU A 52 12.01 -18.33 -8.14
C LEU A 52 12.99 -19.12 -9.01
N PRO A 53 12.81 -20.46 -9.16
CA PRO A 53 13.70 -21.27 -10.00
C PRO A 53 13.77 -20.77 -11.45
N GLU A 54 14.99 -20.77 -12.02
CA GLU A 54 15.23 -20.35 -13.42
C GLU A 54 14.30 -21.08 -14.42
N ARG A 55 14.01 -22.36 -14.15
CA ARG A 55 13.14 -23.19 -15.01
C ARG A 55 11.67 -22.75 -14.99
N TRP A 56 11.19 -22.13 -13.92
CA TRP A 56 9.83 -21.59 -13.86
C TRP A 56 9.75 -20.35 -14.73
N MET A 57 10.73 -19.46 -14.63
CA MET A 57 10.80 -18.24 -15.45
C MET A 57 10.93 -18.54 -16.96
N LYS A 58 11.62 -19.63 -17.34
CA LYS A 58 11.74 -20.07 -18.74
C LYS A 58 10.50 -20.78 -19.29
N LYS A 59 9.55 -21.19 -18.43
CA LYS A 59 8.34 -21.93 -18.83
C LYS A 59 7.11 -21.28 -18.20
N PRO A 60 6.44 -20.35 -18.90
CA PRO A 60 5.28 -19.61 -18.38
C PRO A 60 4.21 -20.49 -17.74
N GLU A 61 3.88 -21.63 -18.35
CA GLU A 61 2.88 -22.55 -17.82
C GLU A 61 3.28 -23.13 -16.46
N LYS A 62 4.57 -23.44 -16.28
CA LYS A 62 5.07 -23.94 -15.01
C LYS A 62 5.05 -22.86 -13.92
N LEU A 63 5.34 -21.61 -14.28
CA LEU A 63 5.24 -20.48 -13.37
C LEU A 63 3.78 -20.29 -12.92
N LYS A 64 2.84 -20.29 -13.86
CA LYS A 64 1.40 -20.14 -13.57
C LYS A 64 0.84 -21.29 -12.73
N GLU A 65 1.32 -22.51 -12.94
CA GLU A 65 0.92 -23.69 -12.16
C GLU A 65 1.42 -23.61 -10.70
N ARG A 66 2.66 -23.15 -10.48
CA ARG A 66 3.33 -23.30 -9.19
C ARG A 66 3.31 -22.05 -8.32
N LEU A 67 3.39 -20.87 -8.92
CA LEU A 67 3.47 -19.61 -8.18
C LEU A 67 2.26 -19.35 -7.26
N PRO A 68 0.99 -19.68 -7.63
CA PRO A 68 -0.16 -19.43 -6.77
C PRO A 68 -0.07 -20.06 -5.38
N GLU A 69 0.41 -21.31 -5.29
CA GLU A 69 0.59 -22.02 -4.01
C GLU A 69 1.55 -21.24 -3.09
N TRP A 70 2.66 -20.74 -3.65
CA TRP A 70 3.65 -19.97 -2.89
C TRP A 70 3.16 -18.59 -2.49
N LEU A 71 2.41 -17.90 -3.38
CA LEU A 71 1.81 -16.61 -3.06
C LEU A 71 0.78 -16.75 -1.94
N ALA A 72 -0.05 -17.80 -1.97
CA ALA A 72 -1.04 -18.07 -0.94
C ALA A 72 -0.39 -18.36 0.42
N ALA A 73 0.67 -19.19 0.43
CA ALA A 73 1.42 -19.47 1.65
C ALA A 73 2.09 -18.21 2.23
N ALA A 74 2.69 -17.37 1.37
CA ALA A 74 3.33 -16.14 1.79
C ALA A 74 2.35 -15.08 2.29
N ALA A 75 1.17 -14.97 1.67
CA ALA A 75 0.14 -14.01 2.08
C ALA A 75 -0.41 -14.26 3.50
N GLY A 76 -0.25 -15.46 4.05
CA GLY A 76 -0.61 -15.77 5.43
C GLY A 76 0.38 -15.27 6.48
N SER A 77 1.55 -14.79 6.07
CA SER A 77 2.63 -14.35 6.98
C SER A 77 3.11 -12.92 6.74
N GLY A 78 2.41 -12.15 5.91
CA GLY A 78 2.69 -10.73 5.66
C GLY A 78 2.40 -10.30 4.23
N GLU A 79 2.81 -9.08 3.92
CA GLU A 79 2.62 -8.44 2.63
C GLU A 79 3.28 -9.22 1.50
N VAL A 80 2.65 -9.22 0.32
CA VAL A 80 3.21 -9.90 -0.85
C VAL A 80 3.60 -8.88 -1.90
N TRP A 81 4.85 -8.96 -2.33
CA TRP A 81 5.35 -8.20 -3.46
C TRP A 81 5.92 -9.16 -4.50
N VAL A 82 5.55 -8.96 -5.77
CA VAL A 82 6.03 -9.79 -6.89
C VAL A 82 6.83 -8.93 -7.83
N ALA A 83 8.06 -9.29 -8.19
CA ALA A 83 8.89 -8.46 -9.06
C ALA A 83 8.24 -8.19 -10.44
N PRO A 84 8.43 -6.98 -11.03
CA PRO A 84 7.90 -6.63 -12.35
C PRO A 84 8.17 -7.66 -13.46
N GLU A 85 9.33 -8.32 -13.42
CA GLU A 85 9.74 -9.37 -14.36
C GLU A 85 8.80 -10.58 -14.32
N ILE A 86 8.28 -10.93 -13.14
CA ILE A 86 7.31 -12.01 -12.95
C ILE A 86 5.92 -11.55 -13.38
N ARG A 87 5.54 -10.29 -13.05
CA ARG A 87 4.23 -9.70 -13.42
C ARG A 87 3.97 -9.70 -14.94
N LYS A 88 5.04 -9.63 -15.75
CA LYS A 88 4.95 -9.74 -17.23
C LYS A 88 4.45 -11.10 -17.73
N VAL A 89 4.61 -12.15 -16.92
CA VAL A 89 4.26 -13.53 -17.28
C VAL A 89 3.05 -14.03 -16.49
N PHE A 90 2.90 -13.56 -15.26
CA PHE A 90 1.83 -13.92 -14.35
C PHE A 90 1.03 -12.66 -13.95
N PRO A 91 -0.28 -12.57 -14.27
CA PRO A 91 -1.09 -11.38 -14.05
C PRO A 91 -1.47 -11.20 -12.57
N TRP A 92 -0.48 -10.94 -11.74
CA TRP A 92 -0.66 -10.63 -10.33
C TRP A 92 -1.17 -9.21 -10.16
N LYS A 93 -2.11 -9.04 -9.22
CA LYS A 93 -2.59 -7.73 -8.77
C LYS A 93 -2.22 -7.55 -7.30
N PRO A 94 -1.63 -6.40 -6.91
CA PRO A 94 -1.43 -6.11 -5.51
C PRO A 94 -2.77 -6.02 -4.80
N LYS A 95 -2.79 -6.42 -3.52
CA LYS A 95 -3.86 -6.03 -2.61
C LYS A 95 -3.59 -4.62 -2.10
N VAL A 96 -4.62 -4.03 -1.51
CA VAL A 96 -4.45 -2.82 -0.69
C VAL A 96 -3.52 -3.19 0.48
N PRO A 97 -2.42 -2.46 0.71
CA PRO A 97 -1.49 -2.73 1.79
C PRO A 97 -2.13 -2.64 3.18
N GLU A 98 -1.52 -3.29 4.16
CA GLU A 98 -1.74 -3.09 5.58
C GLU A 98 -1.38 -1.66 5.99
N THR A 99 -2.03 -1.18 7.04
CA THR A 99 -1.97 0.22 7.50
C THR A 99 -0.56 0.70 7.83
N GLU A 100 0.29 -0.19 8.33
CA GLU A 100 1.68 0.08 8.69
C GLU A 100 2.52 0.36 7.44
N LEU A 101 2.29 -0.39 6.37
CA LEU A 101 2.95 -0.18 5.08
C LEU A 101 2.40 1.06 4.38
N MET A 102 1.10 1.31 4.45
CA MET A 102 0.51 2.56 3.98
C MET A 102 1.12 3.77 4.70
N ARG A 103 1.28 3.69 6.02
CA ARG A 103 1.90 4.75 6.83
C ARG A 103 3.34 4.97 6.43
N LEU A 104 4.13 3.91 6.28
CA LEU A 104 5.51 4.02 5.80
C LEU A 104 5.55 4.73 4.43
N PHE A 105 4.68 4.32 3.51
CA PHE A 105 4.59 4.97 2.20
C PHE A 105 4.27 6.45 2.31
N TRP A 106 3.30 6.84 3.17
CA TRP A 106 2.97 8.24 3.42
C TRP A 106 4.15 9.02 4.04
N LYS A 107 4.83 8.47 5.05
CA LYS A 107 5.95 9.13 5.74
C LYS A 107 7.17 9.36 4.86
N GLU A 108 7.37 8.53 3.84
CA GLU A 108 8.42 8.70 2.82
C GLU A 108 8.10 9.80 1.79
N GLN A 109 6.92 10.42 1.88
CA GLN A 109 6.56 11.54 1.02
C GLN A 109 6.93 12.89 1.63
N LYS A 110 6.79 13.96 0.83
CA LYS A 110 6.94 15.32 1.33
C LYS A 110 5.89 15.59 2.44
N PRO A 111 6.26 16.29 3.52
CA PRO A 111 5.33 16.59 4.59
C PRO A 111 4.19 17.45 4.07
N CYS A 112 2.96 16.96 4.25
CA CYS A 112 1.72 17.68 3.95
C CYS A 112 0.94 17.84 5.24
N ARG A 113 0.53 19.08 5.55
CA ARG A 113 -0.20 19.39 6.78
C ARG A 113 -1.70 19.16 6.66
N SER A 114 -2.19 18.92 5.46
CA SER A 114 -3.62 18.80 5.22
C SER A 114 -3.87 17.49 4.48
N MET A 115 -4.75 16.65 5.02
CA MET A 115 -4.96 15.28 4.56
C MET A 115 -6.44 15.04 4.20
N ILE A 116 -6.63 14.42 3.03
CA ILE A 116 -7.89 13.83 2.62
C ILE A 116 -7.69 12.32 2.64
N VAL A 117 -8.52 11.56 3.36
CA VAL A 117 -8.47 10.10 3.34
C VAL A 117 -9.74 9.57 2.69
N ILE A 118 -9.60 8.89 1.56
CA ILE A 118 -10.71 8.12 0.97
C ILE A 118 -10.71 6.77 1.68
N MET A 119 -11.64 6.64 2.61
CA MET A 119 -11.74 5.49 3.50
C MET A 119 -12.02 4.21 2.72
N PRO A 120 -11.64 3.02 3.21
CA PRO A 120 -12.11 1.76 2.64
C PRO A 120 -13.65 1.68 2.59
N ASP A 121 -14.17 0.66 1.91
CA ASP A 121 -15.59 0.31 1.94
C ASP A 121 -15.67 -1.05 2.64
N TYR A 122 -16.15 -1.05 3.88
CA TYR A 122 -16.31 -2.26 4.70
C TYR A 122 -17.65 -2.95 4.44
N GLY A 123 -18.53 -2.31 3.66
CA GLY A 123 -19.82 -2.86 3.25
C GLY A 123 -20.81 -3.02 4.39
N LYS A 124 -20.70 -2.23 5.46
CA LYS A 124 -21.71 -2.21 6.53
C LYS A 124 -22.91 -1.40 6.09
N GLU A 125 -24.11 -1.89 6.40
CA GLU A 125 -25.35 -1.18 6.12
C GLU A 125 -25.63 -0.09 7.17
N ASP A 126 -25.22 -0.34 8.42
CA ASP A 126 -25.33 0.62 9.51
C ASP A 126 -24.22 1.67 9.45
N PHE A 127 -24.63 2.93 9.57
CA PHE A 127 -23.74 4.08 9.54
C PHE A 127 -22.66 4.02 10.62
N TYR A 128 -23.02 3.72 11.87
CA TYR A 128 -22.07 3.71 12.99
C TYR A 128 -21.12 2.52 12.93
N GLU A 129 -21.58 1.37 12.44
CA GLU A 129 -20.71 0.22 12.21
C GLU A 129 -19.65 0.52 11.14
N GLU A 130 -20.03 1.11 10.00
CA GLU A 130 -19.07 1.51 8.96
C GLU A 130 -18.04 2.51 9.51
N ILE A 131 -18.51 3.58 10.15
CA ILE A 131 -17.63 4.64 10.64
C ILE A 131 -16.69 4.15 11.76
N ARG A 132 -17.11 3.16 12.57
CA ARG A 132 -16.22 2.54 13.57
C ARG A 132 -15.09 1.76 12.93
N GLU A 133 -15.37 0.94 11.91
CA GLU A 133 -14.34 0.20 11.17
C GLU A 133 -13.39 1.15 10.44
N GLU A 134 -13.93 2.22 9.85
CA GLU A 134 -13.15 3.32 9.28
C GLU A 134 -12.26 3.98 10.34
N ALA A 135 -12.78 4.25 11.54
CA ALA A 135 -12.01 4.84 12.63
C ALA A 135 -10.87 3.94 13.11
N ASP A 136 -11.10 2.63 13.24
CA ASP A 136 -10.08 1.66 13.63
C ASP A 136 -8.96 1.57 12.58
N CYS A 137 -9.32 1.59 11.29
CA CYS A 137 -8.38 1.68 10.19
C CYS A 137 -7.56 2.97 10.23
N LEU A 138 -8.21 4.11 10.43
CA LEU A 138 -7.53 5.40 10.48
C LEU A 138 -6.61 5.49 11.71
N LYS A 139 -7.01 4.91 12.84
CA LYS A 139 -6.18 4.80 14.04
C LYS A 139 -4.92 3.98 13.78
N ALA A 140 -5.06 2.83 13.12
CA ALA A 140 -3.91 2.02 12.73
C ALA A 140 -3.04 2.72 11.66
N PHE A 141 -3.63 3.50 10.76
CA PHE A 141 -2.89 4.26 9.74
C PHE A 141 -2.14 5.48 10.29
N LEU A 142 -2.79 6.34 11.10
CA LEU A 142 -2.19 7.56 11.63
C LEU A 142 -1.34 7.30 12.87
N GLY A 143 -1.78 6.40 13.77
CA GLY A 143 -1.18 6.19 15.08
C GLY A 143 -1.03 7.50 15.82
N GLU A 144 0.20 7.90 16.13
CA GLU A 144 0.51 9.16 16.82
C GLU A 144 0.88 10.31 15.86
N ASP A 145 0.94 10.06 14.55
CA ASP A 145 1.44 11.01 13.55
C ASP A 145 0.40 12.11 13.15
N TYR A 146 -0.77 12.16 13.81
CA TYR A 146 -1.83 13.13 13.49
C TYR A 146 -1.53 14.56 13.99
N GLY A 147 -0.65 14.74 14.97
CA GLY A 147 -0.36 16.06 15.58
C GLY A 147 0.30 17.08 14.63
N GLY A 148 0.82 16.64 13.48
CA GLY A 148 1.35 17.52 12.43
C GLY A 148 0.31 18.03 11.43
N LEU A 149 -0.95 17.61 11.56
CA LEU A 149 -2.02 17.96 10.64
C LEU A 149 -2.76 19.22 11.08
N ASN A 150 -3.09 20.07 10.10
CA ASN A 150 -3.93 21.26 10.21
C ASN A 150 -5.34 21.03 9.66
N GLY A 151 -5.57 19.91 8.96
CA GLY A 151 -6.88 19.53 8.45
C GLY A 151 -6.95 18.07 8.08
N LEU A 152 -8.01 17.39 8.51
CA LEU A 152 -8.27 15.98 8.23
C LEU A 152 -9.71 15.81 7.72
N LEU A 153 -9.83 15.47 6.44
CA LEU A 153 -11.10 15.21 5.77
C LEU A 153 -11.19 13.72 5.42
N LEU A 154 -12.24 13.05 5.89
CA LEU A 154 -12.53 11.66 5.60
C LEU A 154 -13.63 11.57 4.54
N ILE A 155 -13.41 10.75 3.51
CA ILE A 155 -14.40 10.48 2.47
C ILE A 155 -14.97 9.08 2.68
N SER A 156 -16.13 9.03 3.32
CA SER A 156 -16.83 7.78 3.64
C SER A 156 -17.87 7.43 2.58
N ARG A 157 -18.05 6.13 2.33
CA ARG A 157 -19.00 5.59 1.35
C ARG A 157 -20.45 5.91 1.73
N VAL A 158 -20.76 5.84 3.03
CA VAL A 158 -22.12 6.04 3.56
C VAL A 158 -22.64 7.45 3.36
N LEU A 159 -21.75 8.44 3.24
CA LEU A 159 -22.12 9.84 3.00
C LEU A 159 -22.13 10.24 1.51
N GLU A 160 -21.68 9.37 0.59
CA GLU A 160 -21.59 9.69 -0.84
C GLU A 160 -22.95 10.03 -1.47
N LYS A 161 -24.03 9.38 -1.01
CA LYS A 161 -25.37 9.56 -1.57
C LYS A 161 -26.04 10.85 -1.11
N GLU A 162 -25.74 11.29 0.10
CA GLU A 162 -26.47 12.39 0.72
C GLU A 162 -25.79 13.74 0.50
N GLY A 163 -24.52 13.73 0.06
CA GLY A 163 -23.73 14.97 -0.09
C GLY A 163 -23.54 15.71 1.24
N MET A 164 -23.88 15.06 2.35
CA MET A 164 -23.80 15.59 3.70
C MET A 164 -22.36 15.56 4.20
N GLN A 165 -22.11 16.45 5.14
CA GLN A 165 -20.87 16.55 5.88
C GLN A 165 -21.23 16.64 7.34
N ILE A 166 -20.52 15.89 8.16
CA ILE A 166 -20.74 15.84 9.59
C ILE A 166 -19.40 15.92 10.32
N SER A 167 -19.42 16.52 11.51
CA SER A 167 -18.33 16.34 12.47
C SER A 167 -18.46 14.95 13.09
N LEU A 168 -17.34 14.24 13.24
CA LEU A 168 -17.35 12.91 13.88
C LEU A 168 -16.92 12.94 15.35
N GLU A 169 -16.58 14.11 15.88
CA GLU A 169 -16.10 14.29 17.26
C GLU A 169 -17.15 13.90 18.30
N GLU A 170 -18.43 14.08 17.98
CA GLU A 170 -19.55 13.73 18.86
C GLU A 170 -20.00 12.27 18.69
N GLU A 171 -19.57 11.61 17.59
CA GLU A 171 -20.11 10.32 17.16
C GLU A 171 -19.19 9.14 17.49
N VAL A 172 -17.86 9.33 17.42
CA VAL A 172 -16.88 8.26 17.66
C VAL A 172 -15.76 8.73 18.60
N PRO A 173 -15.48 8.00 19.70
CA PRO A 173 -14.49 8.39 20.71
C PRO A 173 -13.08 8.68 20.17
N TYR A 174 -12.67 8.00 19.09
CA TYR A 174 -11.36 8.21 18.50
C TYR A 174 -11.19 9.63 17.91
N TYR A 175 -12.21 10.15 17.23
CA TYR A 175 -12.15 11.50 16.66
C TYR A 175 -12.29 12.57 17.75
N ALA A 176 -13.09 12.31 18.78
CA ALA A 176 -13.15 13.15 19.99
C ALA A 176 -11.75 13.30 20.61
N HIS A 177 -11.00 12.20 20.69
CA HIS A 177 -9.64 12.21 21.23
C HIS A 177 -8.68 13.04 20.38
N ILE A 178 -8.68 12.89 19.05
CA ILE A 178 -7.85 13.71 18.15
C ILE A 178 -8.11 15.20 18.38
N TYR A 179 -9.38 15.59 18.44
CA TYR A 179 -9.77 16.99 18.65
C TYR A 179 -9.35 17.51 20.03
N GLN A 180 -9.53 16.72 21.09
CA GLN A 180 -9.12 17.12 22.44
C GLN A 180 -7.60 17.26 22.58
N ASP A 181 -6.84 16.39 21.91
CA ASP A 181 -5.38 16.35 21.98
C ASP A 181 -4.74 17.49 21.17
N THR A 182 -5.32 17.86 20.02
CA THR A 182 -4.67 18.74 19.04
C THR A 182 -5.49 19.96 18.60
N GLY A 183 -6.79 19.98 18.88
CA GLY A 183 -7.73 20.94 18.30
C GLY A 183 -8.02 20.73 16.81
N LEU A 184 -7.52 19.63 16.21
CA LEU A 184 -7.73 19.30 14.80
C LEU A 184 -9.17 18.84 14.56
N PRO A 185 -9.98 19.57 13.77
CA PRO A 185 -11.30 19.11 13.42
C PRO A 185 -11.23 17.92 12.46
N VAL A 186 -12.04 16.89 12.72
CA VAL A 186 -12.18 15.74 11.81
C VAL A 186 -13.54 15.81 11.11
N ILE A 187 -13.48 16.13 9.82
CA ILE A 187 -14.69 16.27 8.99
C ILE A 187 -14.88 15.00 8.18
N CYS A 188 -16.09 14.45 8.16
CA CYS A 188 -16.45 13.36 7.27
C CYS A 188 -17.47 13.81 6.24
N GLY A 189 -17.31 13.39 4.99
CA GLY A 189 -18.25 13.72 3.92
C GLY A 189 -18.24 12.74 2.76
N GLY A 190 -19.22 12.87 1.86
CA GLY A 190 -19.35 12.00 0.69
C GLY A 190 -18.44 12.34 -0.50
N THR A 191 -17.69 13.43 -0.43
CA THR A 191 -16.87 13.90 -1.55
C THR A 191 -15.77 14.82 -1.04
N ALA A 192 -14.60 14.78 -1.67
CA ALA A 192 -13.58 15.78 -1.46
C ALA A 192 -14.12 17.09 -2.03
N ALA A 193 -14.84 17.89 -1.26
CA ALA A 193 -15.19 19.26 -1.64
C ALA A 193 -13.94 20.15 -1.51
N SER A 194 -13.90 21.28 -2.23
CA SER A 194 -12.80 22.25 -2.19
C SER A 194 -12.72 22.97 -0.83
N PHE A 195 -12.33 22.25 0.21
CA PHE A 195 -12.29 22.73 1.60
C PHE A 195 -11.01 23.49 1.92
N GLY A 196 -10.75 24.66 1.35
CA GLY A 196 -9.59 25.48 1.76
C GLY A 196 -8.20 24.80 1.72
N PHE A 197 -8.10 23.58 1.20
CA PHE A 197 -6.88 22.82 0.97
C PHE A 197 -6.19 23.49 -0.21
N ALA A 198 -5.25 24.39 0.05
CA ALA A 198 -4.42 24.99 -0.98
C ALA A 198 -3.35 23.99 -1.46
N ASP A 199 -2.86 23.16 -0.53
CA ASP A 199 -1.95 22.05 -0.72
C ASP A 199 -2.30 20.93 0.27
N GLY A 200 -1.96 19.69 -0.08
CA GLY A 200 -2.30 18.55 0.77
C GLY A 200 -1.99 17.21 0.13
N VAL A 201 -2.26 16.16 0.90
CA VAL A 201 -2.16 14.77 0.46
C VAL A 201 -3.54 14.13 0.43
N CYS A 202 -3.84 13.39 -0.63
CA CYS A 202 -4.99 12.49 -0.66
C CYS A 202 -4.48 11.06 -0.53
N ILE A 203 -4.97 10.36 0.50
CA ILE A 203 -4.70 8.95 0.74
C ILE A 203 -5.90 8.15 0.24
N ASP A 204 -5.75 7.44 -0.87
CA ASP A 204 -6.83 6.66 -1.47
C ASP A 204 -6.70 5.18 -1.09
N MET A 205 -7.54 4.74 -0.16
CA MET A 205 -7.58 3.36 0.33
C MET A 205 -8.68 2.52 -0.32
N ARG A 206 -9.51 3.08 -1.22
CA ARG A 206 -10.75 2.44 -1.69
C ARG A 206 -10.63 1.88 -3.11
N PRO A 207 -10.68 0.54 -3.29
CA PRO A 207 -10.75 -0.06 -4.62
C PRO A 207 -11.97 0.43 -5.40
N GLY A 208 -11.79 0.74 -6.70
CA GLY A 208 -12.88 1.17 -7.56
C GLY A 208 -13.46 2.56 -7.28
N TYR A 209 -12.87 3.34 -6.36
CA TYR A 209 -13.31 4.72 -6.11
C TYR A 209 -13.25 5.57 -7.37
N ARG A 210 -14.38 6.25 -7.66
CA ARG A 210 -14.50 7.13 -8.82
C ARG A 210 -14.08 8.55 -8.44
N ILE A 211 -12.87 8.92 -8.84
CA ILE A 211 -12.28 10.20 -8.51
C ILE A 211 -13.13 11.38 -9.01
N PRO A 212 -13.61 12.27 -8.12
CA PRO A 212 -14.32 13.48 -8.52
C PRO A 212 -13.32 14.57 -8.94
N PHE A 213 -12.74 14.46 -10.14
CA PHE A 213 -11.62 15.31 -10.62
C PHE A 213 -11.80 16.82 -10.43
N ARG A 214 -13.03 17.32 -10.51
CA ARG A 214 -13.34 18.77 -10.36
C ARG A 214 -13.36 19.26 -8.92
N ARG A 215 -13.48 18.35 -7.95
CA ARG A 215 -13.61 18.70 -6.54
C ARG A 215 -12.32 18.44 -5.74
N LEU A 216 -11.38 17.67 -6.29
CA LEU A 216 -10.05 17.53 -5.70
C LEU A 216 -9.31 18.88 -5.66
N PRO A 217 -8.65 19.22 -4.54
CA PRO A 217 -7.75 20.38 -4.44
C PRO A 217 -6.69 20.45 -5.54
N GLU A 218 -6.24 21.67 -5.85
CA GLU A 218 -5.12 21.90 -6.79
C GLU A 218 -3.80 21.41 -6.19
N LYS A 219 -2.84 20.99 -7.05
CA LYS A 219 -1.46 20.64 -6.66
C LYS A 219 -1.33 19.56 -5.57
N LEU A 220 -2.36 18.74 -5.41
CA LEU A 220 -2.41 17.70 -4.40
C LEU A 220 -1.45 16.55 -4.71
N LEU A 221 -0.85 15.98 -3.66
CA LEU A 221 -0.16 14.69 -3.73
C LEU A 221 -1.19 13.57 -3.57
N TYR A 222 -1.42 12.78 -4.62
CA TYR A 222 -2.35 11.67 -4.60
C TYR A 222 -1.60 10.35 -4.37
N LEU A 223 -1.83 9.73 -3.22
CA LEU A 223 -1.27 8.43 -2.84
C LEU A 223 -2.34 7.36 -3.01
N ASP A 224 -2.18 6.54 -4.06
CA ASP A 224 -3.07 5.45 -4.37
C ASP A 224 -2.60 4.15 -3.72
N MET A 225 -3.25 3.77 -2.62
CA MET A 225 -2.95 2.51 -1.91
C MET A 225 -3.43 1.29 -2.69
N THR A 226 -4.40 1.47 -3.58
CA THR A 226 -4.96 0.39 -4.41
C THR A 226 -4.11 0.05 -5.63
N SER A 227 -3.24 1.00 -6.03
CA SER A 227 -2.41 0.89 -7.24
C SER A 227 -3.22 0.55 -8.49
N ASP A 228 -4.37 1.21 -8.64
CA ASP A 228 -5.28 0.99 -9.76
C ASP A 228 -4.75 1.75 -11.00
N PRO A 229 -4.35 1.03 -12.07
CA PRO A 229 -3.81 1.67 -13.27
C PRO A 229 -4.81 2.60 -13.95
N GLU A 230 -6.11 2.41 -13.76
CA GLU A 230 -7.13 3.29 -14.31
C GLU A 230 -7.15 4.65 -13.58
N LYS A 231 -6.87 4.67 -12.28
CA LYS A 231 -6.74 5.93 -11.51
C LYS A 231 -5.53 6.74 -12.00
N GLU A 232 -4.38 6.09 -12.20
CA GLU A 232 -3.19 6.73 -12.77
C GLU A 232 -3.47 7.31 -14.17
N ARG A 233 -4.10 6.51 -15.04
CA ARG A 233 -4.45 6.91 -16.41
C ARG A 233 -5.40 8.10 -16.42
N LEU A 234 -6.41 8.11 -15.55
CA LEU A 234 -7.40 9.18 -15.52
C LEU A 234 -6.86 10.46 -14.88
N LEU A 235 -6.07 10.37 -13.80
CA LEU A 235 -5.44 11.54 -13.17
C LEU A 235 -4.43 12.20 -14.12
N SER A 236 -3.55 11.42 -14.76
CA SER A 236 -2.59 11.95 -15.74
C SER A 236 -3.27 12.64 -16.94
N ALA A 237 -4.44 12.14 -17.36
CA ALA A 237 -5.21 12.73 -18.45
C ALA A 237 -5.98 14.00 -18.04
N LYS A 238 -6.57 14.03 -16.84
CA LYS A 238 -7.54 15.07 -16.43
C LYS A 238 -7.01 16.12 -15.47
N ARG A 239 -5.95 15.82 -14.71
CA ARG A 239 -5.40 16.65 -13.63
C ARG A 239 -3.87 16.62 -13.63
N LYS A 240 -3.27 17.30 -14.60
CA LYS A 240 -1.80 17.40 -14.76
C LYS A 240 -1.09 18.10 -13.60
N ASP A 241 -1.84 18.85 -12.79
CA ASP A 241 -1.34 19.54 -11.61
C ASP A 241 -1.19 18.62 -10.38
N ILE A 242 -1.85 17.44 -10.37
CA ILE A 242 -1.78 16.47 -9.27
C ILE A 242 -0.56 15.57 -9.44
N CYS A 243 0.21 15.41 -8.36
CA CYS A 243 1.31 14.45 -8.32
C CYS A 243 0.77 13.07 -7.91
N TYR A 244 0.77 12.10 -8.82
CA TYR A 244 0.34 10.73 -8.52
C TYR A 244 1.51 9.83 -8.08
N ARG A 245 1.27 9.05 -7.03
CA ARG A 245 2.15 7.96 -6.57
C ARG A 245 1.28 6.79 -6.15
N SER A 246 1.68 5.57 -6.50
CA SER A 246 1.00 4.35 -6.07
C SER A 246 1.83 3.57 -5.06
N ALA A 247 1.16 2.82 -4.17
CA ALA A 247 1.82 1.94 -3.23
C ALA A 247 2.70 0.90 -3.93
N LEU A 248 2.27 0.39 -5.10
CA LEU A 248 3.05 -0.55 -5.89
C LEU A 248 4.37 0.05 -6.39
N ASN A 249 4.34 1.29 -6.90
CA ASN A 249 5.55 1.97 -7.37
C ASN A 249 6.52 2.27 -6.21
N PHE A 250 5.97 2.63 -5.05
CA PHE A 250 6.74 2.76 -3.81
C PHE A 250 7.41 1.45 -3.43
N LEU A 251 6.64 0.36 -3.35
CA LEU A 251 7.14 -0.98 -3.02
C LEU A 251 8.20 -1.46 -4.02
N ASP A 252 8.02 -1.23 -5.31
CA ASP A 252 9.01 -1.55 -6.34
C ASP A 252 10.36 -0.89 -6.05
N THR A 253 10.34 0.34 -5.55
CA THR A 253 11.56 1.08 -5.18
C THR A 253 12.11 0.58 -3.85
N TYR A 254 11.27 0.50 -2.82
CA TYR A 254 11.63 0.11 -1.45
C TYR A 254 12.27 -1.28 -1.40
N VAL A 255 11.62 -2.28 -2.01
CA VAL A 255 12.08 -3.67 -2.04
C VAL A 255 13.38 -3.80 -2.83
N ARG A 256 13.49 -3.13 -3.99
CA ARG A 256 14.69 -3.19 -4.83
C ARG A 256 15.88 -2.52 -4.18
N ASN A 257 15.69 -1.40 -3.50
CA ASN A 257 16.77 -0.71 -2.79
C ASN A 257 17.35 -1.62 -1.72
N ARG A 258 16.52 -2.20 -0.84
CA ARG A 258 17.00 -3.15 0.18
C ARG A 258 17.66 -4.39 -0.43
N TYR A 259 17.04 -4.97 -1.46
CA TYR A 259 17.63 -6.11 -2.19
C TYR A 259 19.02 -5.80 -2.78
N ASN A 260 19.23 -4.59 -3.31
CA ASN A 260 20.49 -4.19 -3.92
C ASN A 260 21.55 -3.76 -2.91
N THR A 261 21.18 -3.10 -1.82
CA THR A 261 22.14 -2.72 -0.76
C THR A 261 22.81 -3.96 -0.17
N ASN A 262 22.08 -5.06 -0.05
CA ASN A 262 22.60 -6.33 0.48
C ASN A 262 23.26 -7.23 -0.58
N ARG A 263 23.56 -6.70 -1.78
CA ARG A 263 24.45 -7.35 -2.77
C ARG A 263 25.94 -7.16 -2.46
N TYR A 264 26.28 -6.24 -1.56
CA TYR A 264 27.65 -5.84 -1.21
C TYR A 264 27.93 -6.10 0.28
#